data_AF-A0AAW0BF94-F1
#
_entry.id   AF-A0AAW0BF94-F1
#
_cell.length_a   1.000
_cell.length_b   1.000
_cell.length_c   1.000
_cell.angle_alpha   90.00
_cell.angle_beta   90.00
_cell.angle_gamma   90.00
#
_symmetry.space_group_name_H-M   'P 1'
#
loop_
_entity.id
_entity.type
_entity.pdbx_description
1 polymer ?
#
loop_
_entity_poly.entity_id
_entity_poly.type
_entity_poly.pdbx_seq_one_letter_code
_entity_poly.pdbx_strand_id
1 'polypeptide(L)'
;MCIRTAISTRIAQIWSTLPPAYPSCTPELILTHTLIAAASLSLHRPFVSFDPAAQTKCLAAARTIIQSLHVPTSPETAITVNPVLGTVCALACDVLLDELERTRTMWAEWAAAPIMADVDVSLPSLPLCEQESVLLMDLQEGMGILEMYASGSPLAEHQLNGIQQRHNSHYASYDCYDPMR
;
A
#
# COMPACT_ATOMS: atom_id res chain seq x y z
N MET A 1 -6.48 -3.06 29.87
CA MET A 1 -6.58 -2.34 28.58
C MET A 1 -5.26 -2.55 27.84
N CYS A 2 -5.28 -3.12 26.63
CA CYS A 2 -4.03 -3.47 25.92
C CYS A 2 -3.34 -2.21 25.37
N ILE A 3 -2.02 -2.08 25.53
CA ILE A 3 -1.25 -0.89 25.13
C ILE A 3 -1.49 -0.55 23.64
N ARG A 4 -1.59 -1.58 22.78
CA ARG A 4 -1.91 -1.45 21.35
C ARG A 4 -3.22 -0.70 21.09
N THR A 5 -4.29 -1.07 21.78
CA THR A 5 -5.61 -0.46 21.57
C THR A 5 -5.60 0.98 22.06
N ALA A 6 -4.93 1.26 23.18
CA ALA A 6 -4.78 2.63 23.68
C ALA A 6 -4.01 3.54 22.70
N ILE A 7 -2.93 3.04 22.09
CA ILE A 7 -2.18 3.80 21.07
C ILE A 7 -3.02 3.99 19.81
N SER A 8 -3.69 2.94 19.32
CA SER A 8 -4.57 3.02 18.14
C SER A 8 -5.70 4.04 18.33
N THR A 9 -6.33 4.07 19.51
CA THR A 9 -7.36 5.06 19.85
C THR A 9 -6.79 6.48 19.87
N ARG A 10 -5.59 6.68 20.42
CA ARG A 10 -4.93 8.00 20.42
C ARG A 10 -4.58 8.48 19.01
N ILE A 11 -4.07 7.59 18.16
CA ILE A 11 -3.80 7.90 16.75
C ILE A 11 -5.10 8.34 16.06
N ALA A 12 -6.19 7.59 16.22
CA ALA A 12 -7.49 7.95 15.63
C ALA A 12 -8.02 9.29 16.16
N GLN A 13 -7.85 9.57 17.45
CA GLN A 13 -8.25 10.84 18.04
C GLN A 13 -7.46 12.00 17.44
N ILE A 14 -6.12 11.89 17.36
CA ILE A 14 -5.29 12.93 16.75
C ILE A 14 -5.70 13.14 15.29
N TRP A 15 -5.90 12.05 14.55
CA TRP A 15 -6.32 12.13 13.15
C TRP A 15 -7.66 12.87 12.97
N SER A 16 -8.63 12.61 13.84
CA SER A 16 -9.94 13.29 13.80
C SER A 16 -9.88 14.80 14.07
N THR A 17 -8.81 15.27 14.71
CA THR A 17 -8.62 16.71 14.98
C THR A 17 -7.93 17.45 13.84
N LEU A 18 -7.37 16.73 12.85
CA LEU A 18 -6.66 17.35 11.74
C LEU A 18 -7.64 17.83 10.67
N PRO A 19 -7.37 19.00 10.05
CA PRO A 19 -8.09 19.39 8.85
C PRO A 19 -7.82 18.39 7.73
N PRO A 20 -8.81 18.11 6.86
CA PRO A 20 -8.61 17.25 5.70
C PRO A 20 -7.48 17.75 4.82
N ALA A 21 -6.69 16.82 4.28
CA ALA A 21 -5.63 17.13 3.33
C ALA A 21 -6.24 17.53 1.98
N TYR A 22 -6.00 18.76 1.56
CA TYR A 22 -6.39 19.31 0.27
C TYR A 22 -5.14 19.63 -0.56
N PRO A 23 -5.26 19.74 -1.89
CA PRO A 23 -4.14 20.09 -2.75
C PRO A 23 -3.51 21.47 -2.48
N SER A 24 -4.18 22.32 -1.69
CA SER A 24 -3.69 23.63 -1.23
C SER A 24 -3.11 23.62 0.19
N CYS A 25 -2.97 22.45 0.82
CA CYS A 25 -2.47 22.33 2.19
C CYS A 25 -0.98 22.64 2.30
N THR A 26 -0.59 23.14 3.47
CA THR A 26 0.82 23.41 3.76
C THR A 26 1.61 22.10 3.86
N PRO A 27 2.91 22.10 3.52
CA PRO A 27 3.75 20.90 3.56
C PRO A 27 3.78 20.24 4.94
N GLU A 28 3.64 21.00 6.03
CA GLU A 28 3.59 20.48 7.40
C GLU A 28 2.34 19.63 7.63
N LEU A 29 1.21 19.99 7.03
CA LEU A 29 -0.04 19.24 7.18
C LEU A 29 0.04 17.92 6.38
N ILE A 30 0.61 17.94 5.17
CA ILE A 30 0.89 16.73 4.39
C ILE A 30 1.82 15.80 5.16
N LEU A 31 2.91 16.35 5.73
CA LEU A 31 3.85 15.61 6.56
C LEU A 31 3.15 15.01 7.80
N THR A 32 2.24 15.75 8.43
CA THR A 32 1.53 15.27 9.62
C THR A 32 0.59 14.10 9.28
N HIS A 33 -0.20 14.21 8.20
CA HIS A 33 -1.07 13.12 7.74
C HIS A 33 -0.29 11.87 7.36
N THR A 34 0.81 12.03 6.63
CA THR A 34 1.66 10.91 6.22
C THR A 34 2.36 10.23 7.39
N LEU A 35 2.87 10.99 8.38
CA LEU A 35 3.48 10.43 9.58
C LEU A 35 2.47 9.69 10.48
N ILE A 36 1.25 10.20 10.61
CA ILE A 36 0.19 9.51 11.36
C ILE A 36 -0.21 8.21 10.67
N ALA A 37 -0.35 8.23 9.35
CA ALA A 37 -0.60 7.03 8.57
C ALA A 37 0.56 6.03 8.70
N ALA A 38 1.81 6.47 8.64
CA ALA A 38 2.99 5.63 8.84
C ALA A 38 3.05 5.02 10.25
N ALA A 39 2.68 5.78 11.28
CA ALA A 39 2.59 5.28 12.65
C ALA A 39 1.49 4.22 12.79
N SER A 40 0.33 4.42 12.14
CA SER A 40 -0.74 3.44 12.06
C SER A 40 -0.26 2.15 11.39
N LEU A 41 0.42 2.27 10.24
CA LEU A 41 1.01 1.16 9.50
C LEU A 41 1.99 0.38 10.39
N SER A 42 2.93 1.07 11.03
CA SER A 42 3.93 0.45 11.91
C SER A 42 3.31 -0.25 13.13
N LEU A 43 2.22 0.28 13.67
CA LEU A 43 1.50 -0.32 14.81
C LEU A 43 0.78 -1.61 14.43
N HIS A 44 0.22 -1.66 13.21
CA HIS A 44 -0.64 -2.75 12.76
C HIS A 44 0.09 -3.83 11.95
N ARG A 45 1.22 -3.50 11.30
CA ARG A 45 1.99 -4.42 10.44
C ARG A 45 2.36 -5.75 11.11
N PRO A 46 2.82 -5.82 12.38
CA PRO A 46 3.17 -7.09 13.01
C PRO A 46 1.99 -8.06 13.23
N PHE A 47 0.76 -7.58 13.10
CA PHE A 47 -0.45 -8.34 13.40
C PHE A 47 -1.22 -8.75 12.14
N VAL A 48 -0.77 -8.36 10.95
CA VAL A 48 -1.47 -8.60 9.68
C VAL A 48 -1.76 -10.10 9.46
N SER A 49 -0.84 -10.99 9.86
CA SER A 49 -1.01 -12.44 9.71
C SER A 49 -2.07 -13.07 10.62
N PHE A 50 -2.49 -12.38 11.69
CA PHE A 50 -3.36 -12.95 12.73
C PHE A 50 -4.67 -12.16 12.93
N ASP A 51 -4.75 -10.94 12.42
CA ASP A 51 -5.85 -10.01 12.67
C ASP A 51 -6.26 -9.31 11.35
N PRO A 52 -7.39 -9.71 10.72
CA PRO A 52 -7.85 -9.10 9.47
C PRO A 52 -8.22 -7.61 9.66
N ALA A 53 -8.53 -7.18 10.88
CA ALA A 53 -8.75 -5.77 11.17
C ALA A 53 -7.42 -4.98 11.18
N ALA A 54 -6.28 -5.62 11.46
CA ALA A 54 -4.96 -4.99 11.33
C ALA A 54 -4.57 -4.83 9.85
N GLN A 55 -4.87 -5.82 9.02
CA GLN A 55 -4.65 -5.76 7.57
C GLN A 55 -5.41 -4.60 6.92
N THR A 56 -6.72 -4.50 7.16
CA THR A 56 -7.54 -3.41 6.61
C THR A 56 -7.03 -2.04 7.03
N LYS A 57 -6.53 -1.90 8.27
CA LYS A 57 -5.92 -0.66 8.75
C LYS A 57 -4.58 -0.35 8.09
N CYS A 58 -3.73 -1.35 7.85
CA CYS A 58 -2.48 -1.17 7.09
C CYS A 58 -2.76 -0.71 5.66
N LEU A 59 -3.74 -1.31 4.98
CA LEU A 59 -4.12 -0.91 3.62
C LEU A 59 -4.71 0.50 3.57
N ALA A 60 -5.60 0.84 4.50
CA ALA A 60 -6.16 2.18 4.60
C ALA A 60 -5.05 3.23 4.85
N ALA A 61 -4.07 2.90 5.71
CA ALA A 61 -2.93 3.76 5.97
C ALA A 61 -2.03 3.92 4.72
N ALA A 62 -1.72 2.84 4.02
CA ALA A 62 -0.92 2.88 2.78
C ALA A 62 -1.58 3.77 1.71
N ARG A 63 -2.89 3.60 1.48
CA ARG A 63 -3.65 4.44 0.55
C ARG A 63 -3.67 5.90 0.97
N THR A 64 -3.79 6.18 2.26
CA THR A 64 -3.80 7.56 2.74
C THR A 64 -2.43 8.23 2.57
N ILE A 65 -1.32 7.48 2.71
CA ILE A 65 0.03 7.96 2.39
C ILE A 65 0.09 8.38 0.93
N ILE A 66 -0.30 7.49 0.01
CA ILE A 66 -0.26 7.75 -1.44
C ILE A 66 -1.11 8.98 -1.80
N GLN A 67 -2.36 9.02 -1.33
CA GLN A 67 -3.26 10.16 -1.58
C GLN A 67 -2.74 11.49 -1.02
N SER A 68 -2.11 11.46 0.16
CA SER A 68 -1.54 12.66 0.77
C SER A 68 -0.32 13.17 0.00
N LEU A 69 0.45 12.26 -0.60
CA LEU A 69 1.64 12.56 -1.38
C LEU A 69 1.35 12.85 -2.86
N HIS A 70 0.17 12.49 -3.36
CA HIS A 70 -0.29 12.82 -4.72
C HIS A 70 -0.52 14.32 -4.93
N VAL A 71 -0.70 15.07 -3.84
CA VAL A 71 -0.86 16.53 -3.92
C VAL A 71 0.38 17.13 -4.59
N PRO A 72 0.21 17.92 -5.68
CA PRO A 72 1.32 18.51 -6.42
C PRO A 72 2.06 19.50 -5.51
N THR A 73 3.09 19.00 -4.85
CA THR A 73 4.12 19.83 -4.24
C THR A 73 4.98 20.34 -5.39
N SER A 74 5.29 21.64 -5.39
CA SER A 74 6.28 22.15 -6.34
C SER A 74 7.57 21.33 -6.19
N PRO A 75 8.33 21.07 -7.26
CA PRO A 75 9.56 20.28 -7.18
C PRO A 75 10.53 20.84 -6.13
N GLU A 76 10.52 22.16 -5.89
CA GLU A 76 11.28 22.80 -4.81
C GLU A 76 10.80 22.39 -3.41
N THR A 77 9.49 22.30 -3.19
CA THR A 77 8.92 21.71 -1.97
C THR A 77 9.19 20.21 -1.89
N ALA A 78 9.09 19.43 -2.97
CA ALA A 78 9.39 17.99 -2.91
C ALA A 78 10.86 17.70 -2.51
N ILE A 79 11.81 18.54 -2.96
CA ILE A 79 13.23 18.44 -2.60
C ILE A 79 13.49 18.85 -1.15
N THR A 80 12.76 19.83 -0.61
CA THR A 80 12.88 20.24 0.81
C THR A 80 12.06 19.38 1.75
N VAL A 81 10.99 18.76 1.27
CA VAL A 81 10.10 17.91 2.05
C VAL A 81 10.70 16.49 2.11
N ASN A 82 11.74 16.43 2.94
CA ASN A 82 12.19 15.33 3.79
C ASN A 82 12.31 13.92 3.14
N PRO A 83 13.51 13.31 3.08
CA PRO A 83 13.69 11.90 2.67
C PRO A 83 12.83 10.89 3.47
N VAL A 84 12.29 11.31 4.62
CA VAL A 84 11.24 10.59 5.35
C VAL A 84 9.99 10.34 4.49
N LEU A 85 9.54 11.27 3.65
CA LEU A 85 8.35 11.05 2.82
C LEU A 85 8.57 9.96 1.77
N GLY A 86 9.73 9.96 1.11
CA GLY A 86 10.11 8.86 0.21
C GLY A 86 10.14 7.52 0.95
N THR A 87 10.69 7.49 2.15
CA THR A 87 10.71 6.27 2.99
C THR A 87 9.30 5.82 3.38
N VAL A 88 8.42 6.74 3.76
CA VAL A 88 7.03 6.44 4.14
C VAL A 88 6.23 5.96 2.92
N CYS A 89 6.47 6.54 1.74
CA CYS A 89 5.91 6.08 0.48
C CYS A 89 6.38 4.65 0.14
N ALA A 90 7.68 4.37 0.28
CA ALA A 90 8.22 3.03 0.09
C ALA A 90 7.57 2.00 1.04
N LEU A 91 7.36 2.36 2.32
CA LEU A 91 6.64 1.50 3.27
C LEU A 91 5.19 1.23 2.86
N ALA A 92 4.51 2.21 2.26
CA ALA A 92 3.16 2.03 1.72
C ALA A 92 3.17 1.07 0.51
N CYS A 93 4.11 1.26 -0.42
CA CYS A 93 4.30 0.37 -1.57
C CYS A 93 4.59 -1.07 -1.15
N ASP A 94 5.42 -1.28 -0.12
CA ASP A 94 5.70 -2.62 0.42
C ASP A 94 4.41 -3.30 0.93
N VAL A 95 3.56 -2.56 1.66
CA VAL A 95 2.29 -3.12 2.17
C VAL A 95 1.34 -3.48 1.02
N LEU A 96 1.32 -2.67 -0.04
CA LEU A 96 0.51 -2.97 -1.24
C LEU A 96 1.04 -4.20 -1.99
N LEU A 97 2.36 -4.34 -2.12
CA LEU A 97 3.00 -5.54 -2.69
C LEU A 97 2.67 -6.79 -1.87
N ASP A 98 2.86 -6.72 -0.55
CA ASP A 98 2.58 -7.85 0.35
C ASP A 98 1.09 -8.28 0.25
N GLU A 99 0.16 -7.33 0.10
CA GLU A 99 -1.26 -7.62 -0.07
C GLU A 99 -1.60 -8.15 -1.48
N LEU A 100 -0.94 -7.64 -2.50
CA LEU A 100 -1.09 -8.11 -3.88
C LEU A 100 -0.66 -9.58 -4.00
N GLU A 101 0.49 -9.93 -3.40
CA GLU A 101 0.97 -11.30 -3.31
C GLU A 101 -0.06 -12.19 -2.61
N ARG A 102 -0.56 -11.76 -1.45
CA ARG A 102 -1.54 -12.52 -0.68
C ARG A 102 -2.86 -12.73 -1.44
N THR A 103 -3.36 -11.70 -2.12
CA THR A 103 -4.60 -11.78 -2.91
C THR A 103 -4.45 -12.82 -4.03
N ARG A 104 -3.28 -12.84 -4.66
CA ARG A 104 -2.94 -13.81 -5.71
C ARG A 104 -2.72 -15.22 -5.19
N THR A 105 -2.08 -15.42 -4.04
CA THR A 105 -1.93 -16.77 -3.45
C THR A 105 -3.29 -17.36 -3.09
N MET A 106 -4.19 -16.56 -2.54
CA MET A 106 -5.58 -17.00 -2.28
C MET A 106 -6.28 -17.41 -3.57
N TRP A 107 -6.09 -16.66 -4.67
CA TRP A 107 -6.63 -17.04 -5.97
C TRP A 107 -6.06 -18.37 -6.47
N ALA A 108 -4.75 -18.56 -6.40
CA ALA A 108 -4.08 -19.80 -6.82
C ALA A 108 -4.57 -21.02 -6.01
N GLU A 109 -4.73 -20.86 -4.69
CA GLU A 109 -5.29 -21.91 -3.82
C GLU A 109 -6.74 -22.26 -4.19
N TRP A 110 -7.56 -21.26 -4.51
CA TRP A 110 -8.94 -21.47 -4.95
C TRP A 110 -9.01 -22.16 -6.31
N ALA A 111 -8.16 -21.76 -7.26
CA ALA A 111 -8.08 -22.36 -8.58
C ALA A 111 -7.54 -23.81 -8.54
N ALA A 112 -6.66 -24.12 -7.58
CA ALA A 112 -6.10 -25.46 -7.37
C ALA A 112 -7.00 -26.37 -6.52
N ALA A 113 -8.06 -25.86 -5.90
CA ALA A 113 -9.00 -26.68 -5.16
C ALA A 113 -9.67 -27.69 -6.12
N PRO A 114 -9.69 -29.00 -5.79
CA PRO A 114 -10.25 -30.00 -6.66
C PRO A 114 -11.74 -29.72 -6.84
N ILE A 115 -12.10 -29.24 -8.03
CA ILE A 115 -13.46 -29.05 -8.48
C ILE A 115 -14.15 -30.41 -8.32
N MET A 116 -15.04 -30.54 -7.33
CA MET A 116 -16.05 -31.59 -7.35
C MET A 116 -16.89 -31.31 -8.59
N ALA A 117 -16.53 -31.98 -9.68
CA ALA A 117 -17.22 -31.97 -10.96
C ALA A 117 -18.66 -32.40 -10.72
N ASP A 118 -19.57 -31.42 -10.60
CA ASP A 118 -21.01 -31.54 -10.93
C ASP A 118 -21.85 -30.34 -10.50
N VAL A 119 -21.29 -29.25 -9.98
CA VAL A 119 -22.07 -28.04 -9.73
C VAL A 119 -21.73 -26.98 -10.77
N ASP A 120 -22.69 -26.74 -11.67
CA ASP A 120 -22.83 -25.58 -12.55
C ASP A 120 -23.03 -24.31 -11.69
N VAL A 121 -22.04 -24.00 -10.84
CA VAL A 121 -21.91 -22.71 -10.19
C VAL A 121 -21.09 -21.87 -11.16
N SER A 122 -21.73 -20.93 -11.83
CA SER A 122 -21.08 -19.77 -12.41
C SER A 122 -19.99 -19.30 -11.42
N LEU A 123 -18.72 -19.53 -11.77
CA LEU A 123 -17.57 -19.20 -10.93
C LEU A 123 -17.75 -17.77 -10.38
N PRO A 124 -17.57 -17.53 -9.08
CA PRO A 124 -17.50 -16.17 -8.55
C PRO A 124 -16.14 -15.56 -8.95
N SER A 125 -15.95 -15.30 -10.24
CA SER A 125 -14.71 -14.83 -10.87
C SER A 125 -14.56 -13.31 -10.88
N LEU A 126 -15.38 -12.57 -10.14
CA LEU A 126 -15.46 -11.11 -10.24
C LEU A 126 -14.81 -10.31 -9.09
N PRO A 127 -14.91 -10.66 -7.80
CA PRO A 127 -14.49 -9.72 -6.74
C PRO A 127 -12.98 -9.67 -6.48
N LEU A 128 -12.22 -10.75 -6.75
CA LEU A 128 -10.78 -10.81 -6.46
C LEU A 128 -9.94 -10.14 -7.56
N CYS A 129 -10.36 -10.24 -8.82
CA CYS A 129 -9.70 -9.59 -9.96
C CYS A 129 -9.84 -8.06 -9.88
N GLU A 130 -11.01 -7.56 -9.48
CA GLU A 130 -11.21 -6.12 -9.25
C GLU A 130 -10.32 -5.62 -8.10
N GLN A 131 -10.27 -6.34 -6.98
CA GLN A 131 -9.42 -5.97 -5.84
C GLN A 131 -7.93 -5.93 -6.21
N GLU A 132 -7.46 -6.89 -7.00
CA GLU A 132 -6.10 -6.92 -7.52
C GLU A 132 -5.80 -5.71 -8.40
N SER A 133 -6.73 -5.35 -9.30
CA SER A 133 -6.56 -4.20 -10.20
C SER A 133 -6.45 -2.88 -9.43
N VAL A 134 -7.22 -2.72 -8.36
CA VAL A 134 -7.15 -1.54 -7.48
C VAL A 134 -5.81 -1.48 -6.75
N LEU A 135 -5.32 -2.60 -6.22
CA LEU A 135 -4.01 -2.66 -5.55
C LEU A 135 -2.87 -2.35 -6.53
N LEU A 136 -2.97 -2.80 -7.78
CA LEU A 136 -2.01 -2.47 -8.83
C LEU A 136 -2.01 -0.98 -9.18
N MET A 137 -3.18 -0.37 -9.30
CA MET A 137 -3.30 1.07 -9.54
C MET A 137 -2.68 1.87 -8.39
N ASP A 138 -3.04 1.54 -7.13
CA ASP A 138 -2.48 2.18 -5.93
C ASP A 138 -0.94 2.04 -5.91
N LEU A 139 -0.41 0.85 -6.26
CA LEU A 139 1.02 0.59 -6.27
C LEU A 139 1.75 1.36 -7.39
N GLN A 140 1.18 1.43 -8.59
CA GLN A 140 1.74 2.21 -9.69
C GLN A 140 1.79 3.69 -9.35
N GLU A 141 0.73 4.21 -8.72
CA GLU A 141 0.70 5.57 -8.21
C GLU A 141 1.79 5.80 -7.16
N GLY A 142 1.93 4.90 -6.18
CA GLY A 142 2.98 4.96 -5.18
C GLY A 142 4.39 4.93 -5.76
N MET A 143 4.66 4.09 -6.76
CA MET A 143 5.96 4.06 -7.46
C MET A 143 6.24 5.36 -8.19
N GLY A 144 5.26 5.94 -8.87
CA GLY A 144 5.42 7.25 -9.54
C GLY A 144 5.69 8.39 -8.55
N ILE A 145 5.06 8.35 -7.38
CA ILE A 145 5.37 9.29 -6.29
C ILE A 145 6.80 9.08 -5.80
N LEU A 146 7.21 7.83 -5.55
CA LEU A 146 8.53 7.50 -5.05
C LEU A 146 9.65 7.90 -6.05
N GLU A 147 9.40 7.80 -7.35
CA GLU A 147 10.28 8.30 -8.42
C GLU A 147 10.56 9.81 -8.29
N MET A 148 9.55 10.61 -7.94
CA MET A 148 9.74 12.05 -7.71
C MET A 148 10.74 12.30 -6.57
N TYR A 149 10.64 11.53 -5.48
CA TYR A 149 11.51 11.66 -4.31
C TYR A 149 12.90 10.99 -4.50
N ALA A 150 13.01 9.99 -5.37
CA ALA A 150 14.27 9.31 -5.67
C ALA A 150 15.32 10.24 -6.28
N SER A 151 14.88 11.21 -7.09
CA SER A 151 15.76 12.17 -7.79
C SER A 151 16.70 12.97 -6.86
N GLY A 152 16.35 13.12 -5.58
CA GLY A 152 17.12 13.86 -4.58
C GLY A 152 17.62 13.03 -3.40
N SER A 153 17.38 11.71 -3.38
CA SER A 153 17.68 10.87 -2.21
C SER A 153 18.18 9.48 -2.62
N PRO A 154 19.46 9.14 -2.35
CA PRO A 154 20.00 7.82 -2.70
C PRO A 154 19.32 6.68 -1.93
N LEU A 155 18.75 6.99 -0.75
CA LEU A 155 17.95 6.03 0.00
C LEU A 155 16.63 5.74 -0.71
N ALA A 156 15.93 6.78 -1.17
CA ALA A 156 14.66 6.61 -1.88
C ALA A 156 14.88 5.92 -3.23
N GLU A 157 15.99 6.21 -3.92
CA GLU A 157 16.41 5.50 -5.13
C GLU A 157 16.65 4.01 -4.86
N HIS A 158 17.37 3.67 -3.78
CA HIS A 158 17.56 2.27 -3.40
C HIS A 158 16.24 1.57 -3.07
N GLN A 159 15.34 2.22 -2.34
CA GLN A 159 14.01 1.70 -2.01
C GLN A 159 13.14 1.49 -3.26
N LEU A 160 13.13 2.47 -4.17
CA LEU A 160 12.43 2.37 -5.44
C LEU A 160 12.93 1.19 -6.27
N ASN A 161 14.25 1.05 -6.41
CA ASN A 161 14.85 -0.06 -7.15
C ASN A 161 14.45 -1.42 -6.54
N GLY A 162 14.42 -1.53 -5.21
CA GLY A 162 13.95 -2.73 -4.51
C GLY A 162 12.48 -3.05 -4.78
N ILE A 163 11.61 -2.04 -4.75
CA ILE A 163 10.17 -2.16 -5.03
C ILE A 163 9.94 -2.55 -6.49
N GLN A 164 10.61 -1.88 -7.44
CA GLN A 164 10.53 -2.19 -8.87
C GLN A 164 11.05 -3.60 -9.16
N GLN A 165 12.15 -4.01 -8.52
CA GLN A 165 12.67 -5.37 -8.69
C GLN A 165 11.68 -6.42 -8.18
N ARG A 166 11.08 -6.21 -7.01
CA ARG A 166 10.01 -7.09 -6.50
C ARG A 166 8.85 -7.11 -7.48
N HIS A 167 8.27 -5.96 -7.82
CA HIS A 167 7.19 -5.82 -8.78
C HIS A 167 7.48 -6.60 -10.08
N ASN A 168 8.63 -6.36 -10.72
CA ASN A 168 9.04 -7.05 -11.95
C ASN A 168 9.21 -8.56 -11.77
N SER A 169 9.81 -9.02 -10.66
CA SER A 169 9.93 -10.45 -10.37
C SER A 169 8.56 -11.12 -10.19
N HIS A 170 7.58 -10.39 -9.64
CA HIS A 170 6.22 -10.86 -9.49
C HIS A 170 5.46 -10.91 -10.83
N TYR A 171 5.74 -10.02 -11.78
CA TYR A 171 5.21 -10.14 -13.15
C TYR A 171 5.85 -11.31 -13.93
N ALA A 172 7.17 -11.49 -13.82
CA ALA A 172 7.89 -12.55 -14.52
C ALA A 172 7.47 -13.98 -14.08
N SER A 173 7.06 -14.15 -12.81
CA SER A 173 6.54 -15.43 -12.32
C SER A 173 5.16 -15.80 -12.91
N TYR A 174 4.44 -14.84 -13.48
CA TYR A 174 3.08 -15.03 -14.01
C TYR A 174 3.04 -15.35 -15.50
N ASP A 175 4.05 -14.97 -16.28
CA ASP A 175 4.18 -15.39 -17.70
C ASP A 175 4.30 -16.93 -17.84
N CYS A 176 4.54 -17.66 -16.75
CA CYS A 176 4.51 -19.13 -16.70
C CYS A 176 3.14 -19.74 -16.35
N TYR A 177 2.14 -18.94 -15.99
CA TYR A 177 0.78 -19.36 -15.64
C TYR A 177 -0.25 -18.79 -16.62
N ASP A 178 -0.02 -18.98 -17.93
CA ASP A 178 -1.07 -18.87 -18.94
C ASP A 178 -1.77 -20.24 -19.08
N PRO A 179 -2.97 -20.46 -18.51
CA PRO A 179 -3.72 -21.70 -18.70
C PRO A 179 -4.36 -21.80 -20.11
N MET A 180 -4.07 -20.87 -21.03
CA MET A 180 -4.59 -20.84 -22.40
C MET A 180 -3.50 -20.98 -23.49
N ARG A 181 -2.45 -21.77 -23.23
CA ARG A 181 -1.60 -22.34 -24.28
C ARG A 181 -1.56 -23.87 -24.26
#